data_AF-A0A7W8LIX9-F1
#
_entry.id   AF-A0A7W8LIX9-F1
#
_cell.length_a   1.000
_cell.length_b   1.000
_cell.length_c   1.000
_cell.angle_alpha   90.00
_cell.angle_beta   90.00
_cell.angle_gamma   90.00
#
_symmetry.space_group_name_H-M   'P 1'
#
loop_
_entity.id
_entity.type
_entity.pdbx_description
1 polymer ?
#
loop_
_entity_poly.entity_id
_entity_poly.type
_entity_poly.pdbx_seq_one_letter_code
_entity_poly.pdbx_strand_id
1 'polypeptide(L)'
;MMGCVQAIRQQREKASRSAAMRAQKPANADMLRSLYRDTPRVPQNFDNAQPFKYTPDAISDDVQSIAARGVSEAHEAECHAQYERDMDECTAYRMAMGGQRFMDVCSQRAFQNHQRCRRY
;
A
#
# COMPACT_ATOMS: atom_id res chain seq x y z
N MET A 1 8.10 34.87 32.33
CA MET A 1 7.97 34.21 31.00
C MET A 1 9.08 33.18 30.68
N MET A 2 10.03 32.87 31.58
CA MET A 2 11.13 31.92 31.27
C MET A 2 10.76 30.43 31.44
N GLY A 3 9.76 30.11 32.27
CA GLY A 3 9.37 28.71 32.54
C GLY A 3 8.79 27.97 31.32
N CYS A 4 7.98 28.66 30.50
CA CYS A 4 7.39 28.07 29.31
C CYS A 4 8.45 27.72 28.25
N VAL A 5 9.44 28.60 28.06
CA VAL A 5 10.54 28.37 27.10
C VAL A 5 11.40 27.18 27.53
N GLN A 6 11.65 27.05 28.83
CA GLN A 6 12.41 25.93 29.38
C GLN A 6 11.65 24.60 29.25
N ALA A 7 10.33 24.61 29.46
CA ALA A 7 9.47 23.44 29.23
C ALA A 7 9.49 23.00 27.76
N ILE A 8 9.43 23.94 26.81
CA ILE A 8 9.51 23.64 25.37
C ILE A 8 10.86 23.00 25.02
N ARG A 9 11.96 23.50 25.59
CA ARG A 9 13.30 22.94 25.36
C ARG A 9 13.42 21.51 25.88
N GLN A 10 12.92 21.25 27.10
CA GLN A 10 12.89 19.90 27.67
C GLN A 10 12.02 18.93 26.86
N GLN A 11 10.88 19.40 26.34
CA GLN A 11 10.03 18.58 25.46
C GLN A 11 10.74 18.23 24.15
N ARG A 12 11.44 19.17 23.54
CA ARG A 12 12.25 18.92 22.33
C ARG A 12 13.40 17.95 22.59
N GLU A 13 14.07 18.05 23.73
CA GLU A 13 15.14 17.12 24.13
C GLU A 13 14.63 15.69 24.42
N LYS A 14 13.45 15.56 25.04
CA LYS A 14 12.80 14.26 25.25
C LYS A 14 12.38 13.64 23.91
N ALA A 15 11.80 14.44 23.02
CA ALA A 15 11.39 14.02 21.69
C ALA A 15 12.60 13.56 20.85
N SER A 16 13.72 14.31 20.87
CA SER A 16 14.93 13.94 20.14
C SER A 16 15.57 12.66 20.67
N ARG A 17 15.60 12.47 22.00
CA ARG A 17 16.04 11.19 22.61
C ARG A 17 15.15 10.02 22.21
N SER A 18 13.83 10.22 22.19
CA SER A 18 12.88 9.18 21.75
C SER A 18 13.02 8.84 20.26
N ALA A 19 13.30 9.84 19.42
CA ALA A 19 13.54 9.65 17.99
C ALA A 19 14.87 8.92 17.75
N ALA A 20 15.92 9.26 18.49
CA ALA A 20 17.21 8.55 18.44
C ALA A 20 17.06 7.07 18.88
N MET A 21 16.23 6.80 19.90
CA MET A 21 15.94 5.43 20.35
C MET A 21 15.11 4.65 19.32
N ARG A 22 14.23 5.31 18.56
CA ARG A 22 13.50 4.71 17.42
C ARG A 22 14.37 4.57 16.16
N ALA A 23 15.41 5.37 16.01
CA ALA A 23 16.35 5.32 14.89
C ALA A 23 17.37 4.18 15.01
N GLN A 24 17.41 3.46 16.15
CA GLN A 24 18.04 2.14 16.20
C GLN A 24 17.33 1.25 15.18
N LYS A 25 18.10 0.78 14.19
CA LYS A 25 17.62 -0.13 13.14
C LYS A 25 16.76 -1.23 13.78
N PRO A 26 15.54 -1.49 13.28
CA PRO A 26 14.79 -2.63 13.74
C PRO A 26 15.62 -3.89 13.45
N ALA A 27 15.80 -4.76 14.44
CA ALA A 27 16.50 -6.04 14.29
C ALA A 27 15.94 -6.88 13.11
N ASN A 28 14.70 -6.61 12.70
CA ASN A 28 14.05 -7.22 11.54
C ASN A 28 14.52 -6.72 10.17
N ALA A 29 15.17 -5.55 10.06
CA ALA A 29 15.69 -5.08 8.77
C ALA A 29 16.84 -5.97 8.27
N ASP A 30 17.65 -6.49 9.18
CA ASP A 30 18.70 -7.45 8.85
C ASP A 30 18.12 -8.86 8.60
N MET A 31 17.04 -9.24 9.30
CA MET A 31 16.33 -10.50 9.05
C MET A 31 15.67 -10.56 7.66
N LEU A 32 15.03 -9.46 7.21
CA LEU A 32 14.46 -9.36 5.86
C LEU A 32 15.52 -9.41 4.77
N ARG A 33 16.70 -8.85 5.03
CA ARG A 33 17.82 -8.87 4.08
C ARG A 33 18.37 -10.28 3.89
N SER A 34 18.44 -11.08 4.96
CA SER A 34 18.84 -12.49 4.89
C SER A 34 17.83 -13.35 4.11
N LEU A 35 16.52 -13.14 4.32
CA LEU A 35 15.48 -13.91 3.65
C LEU A 35 15.40 -13.63 2.14
N TYR A 36 15.64 -12.39 1.72
CA TYR A 36 15.42 -11.94 0.34
C TYR A 36 16.69 -11.84 -0.53
N ARG A 37 17.87 -11.74 0.08
CA ARG A 37 19.14 -11.55 -0.65
C ARG A 37 19.93 -12.84 -0.82
N ASP A 38 19.86 -13.76 0.15
CA ASP A 38 20.73 -14.94 0.19
C ASP A 38 20.02 -16.25 -0.22
N THR A 39 18.72 -16.21 -0.52
CA THR A 39 18.09 -17.29 -1.27
C THR A 39 18.52 -17.18 -2.73
N PRO A 40 19.23 -18.19 -3.29
CA PRO A 40 19.43 -18.24 -4.74
C PRO A 40 18.04 -18.19 -5.37
N ARG A 41 17.76 -17.15 -6.16
CA ARG A 41 16.59 -17.19 -7.04
C ARG A 41 16.83 -18.39 -7.94
N VAL A 42 16.13 -19.49 -7.67
CA VAL A 42 16.12 -20.64 -8.56
C VAL A 42 15.72 -20.07 -9.92
N PRO A 43 16.56 -20.18 -10.96
CA PRO A 43 16.15 -19.80 -12.29
C PRO A 43 14.85 -20.52 -12.57
N GLN A 44 13.77 -19.78 -12.79
CA GLN A 44 12.54 -20.39 -13.26
C GLN A 44 12.85 -20.91 -14.66
N ASN A 45 13.18 -22.20 -14.71
CA ASN A 45 13.57 -22.88 -15.92
C ASN A 45 12.29 -23.12 -16.73
N PHE A 46 12.09 -22.29 -17.74
CA PHE A 46 10.95 -22.37 -18.65
C PHE A 46 11.24 -23.31 -19.84
N ASP A 47 12.29 -24.14 -19.77
CA ASP A 47 12.73 -24.99 -20.91
C ASP A 47 11.67 -26.03 -21.30
N ASN A 48 10.68 -26.27 -20.44
CA ASN A 48 9.55 -27.18 -20.68
C ASN A 48 8.21 -26.44 -20.88
N ALA A 49 8.21 -25.12 -21.06
CA ALA A 49 7.00 -24.41 -21.44
C ALA A 49 6.64 -24.74 -22.90
N GLN A 50 5.47 -25.35 -23.10
CA GLN A 50 4.97 -25.62 -24.45
C GLN A 50 4.70 -24.27 -25.16
N PRO A 51 5.21 -24.07 -26.40
CA PRO A 51 4.84 -22.92 -27.19
C PRO A 51 3.33 -22.93 -27.42
N PHE A 52 2.63 -21.89 -27.01
CA PHE A 52 1.26 -21.68 -27.46
C PHE A 52 1.31 -20.94 -28.80
N LYS A 53 0.53 -21.41 -29.76
CA LYS A 53 0.34 -20.68 -31.02
C LYS A 53 -0.78 -19.69 -30.79
N TYR A 54 -0.49 -18.41 -30.99
CA TYR A 54 -1.55 -17.40 -31.08
C TYR A 54 -2.43 -17.76 -32.28
N THR A 55 -3.65 -18.20 -32.02
CA THR A 55 -4.66 -18.35 -33.06
C THR A 55 -5.63 -17.17 -32.94
N PRO A 56 -5.75 -16.33 -33.97
CA PRO A 56 -6.74 -15.26 -34.00
C PRO A 56 -8.13 -15.87 -34.28
N ASP A 57 -8.64 -16.69 -33.37
CA ASP A 57 -9.96 -17.34 -33.51
C ASP A 57 -11.05 -16.67 -32.67
N ALA A 58 -10.89 -15.38 -32.39
CA ALA A 58 -11.96 -14.51 -31.92
C ALA A 58 -11.77 -13.11 -32.50
N ILE A 59 -12.41 -12.86 -33.65
CA ILE A 59 -12.80 -11.51 -34.02
C ILE A 59 -13.92 -11.13 -33.04
N SER A 60 -13.54 -10.59 -31.89
CA SER A 60 -14.33 -9.51 -31.33
C SER A 60 -13.40 -8.49 -30.72
N ASP A 61 -13.61 -7.24 -31.12
CA ASP A 61 -13.03 -6.02 -30.53
C ASP A 61 -13.20 -5.98 -29.01
N ASP A 62 -14.11 -6.81 -28.47
CA ASP A 62 -14.39 -6.99 -27.06
C ASP A 62 -13.23 -7.62 -26.26
N VAL A 63 -12.26 -8.31 -26.88
CA VAL A 63 -11.16 -8.95 -26.10
C VAL A 63 -10.19 -7.90 -25.55
N GLN A 64 -10.07 -6.73 -26.17
CA GLN A 64 -9.33 -5.61 -25.58
C GLN A 64 -10.08 -4.99 -24.39
N SER A 65 -11.40 -5.18 -24.27
CA SER A 65 -12.16 -4.84 -23.05
C SER A 65 -11.95 -5.84 -21.89
N ILE A 66 -11.44 -7.04 -22.18
CA ILE A 66 -11.18 -8.11 -21.19
C ILE A 66 -9.76 -8.02 -20.60
N ALA A 67 -8.86 -7.27 -21.22
CA ALA A 67 -7.45 -7.21 -20.87
C ALA A 67 -7.16 -6.34 -19.62
N ALA A 68 -7.77 -6.65 -18.47
CA ALA A 68 -7.14 -6.51 -17.15
C ALA A 68 -7.98 -7.14 -16.02
N ARG A 69 -9.32 -7.02 -16.04
CA ARG A 69 -10.26 -7.61 -15.06
C ARG A 69 -11.72 -7.19 -15.36
N GLY A 70 -12.22 -7.32 -16.58
CA GLY A 70 -13.68 -7.19 -16.87
C GLY A 70 -14.39 -5.91 -16.41
N VAL A 71 -13.66 -4.83 -16.15
CA VAL A 71 -14.20 -3.56 -15.67
C VAL A 71 -13.94 -2.50 -16.73
N SER A 72 -14.99 -1.81 -17.18
CA SER A 72 -14.85 -0.67 -18.09
C SER A 72 -13.99 0.42 -17.46
N GLU A 73 -13.25 1.19 -18.27
CA GLU A 73 -12.44 2.31 -17.78
C GLU A 73 -13.25 3.27 -16.89
N ALA A 74 -14.50 3.54 -17.27
CA ALA A 74 -15.41 4.37 -16.50
C ALA A 74 -15.70 3.81 -15.09
N HIS A 75 -15.87 2.49 -14.97
CA HIS A 75 -16.11 1.85 -13.67
C HIS A 75 -14.83 1.75 -12.84
N GLU A 76 -13.64 1.57 -13.45
CA GLU A 76 -12.38 1.70 -12.71
C GLU A 76 -12.19 3.11 -12.14
N ALA A 77 -12.54 4.15 -12.93
CA ALA A 77 -12.48 5.53 -12.51
C ALA A 77 -13.45 5.83 -11.36
N GLU A 78 -14.67 5.30 -11.39
CA GLU A 78 -15.63 5.43 -10.29
C GLU A 78 -15.12 4.75 -9.02
N CYS A 79 -14.62 3.51 -9.13
CA CYS A 79 -14.02 2.79 -8.00
C CYS A 79 -12.81 3.53 -7.42
N HIS A 80 -12.04 4.22 -8.26
CA HIS A 80 -10.89 5.03 -7.81
C HIS A 80 -11.32 6.31 -7.11
N ALA A 81 -12.30 7.03 -7.67
CA ALA A 81 -12.87 8.23 -7.04
C ALA A 81 -13.48 7.91 -5.66
N GLN A 82 -14.12 6.75 -5.50
CA GLN A 82 -14.59 6.30 -4.19
C GLN A 82 -13.43 6.07 -3.21
N TYR A 83 -12.34 5.44 -3.67
CA TYR A 83 -11.16 5.20 -2.84
C TYR A 83 -10.51 6.51 -2.37
N GLU A 84 -10.42 7.52 -3.24
CA GLU A 84 -9.89 8.84 -2.86
C GLU A 84 -10.77 9.51 -1.79
N ARG A 85 -12.10 9.47 -1.95
CA ARG A 85 -13.03 9.96 -0.93
C ARG A 85 -12.89 9.23 0.41
N ASP A 86 -12.76 7.90 0.39
CA ASP A 86 -12.55 7.12 1.61
C ASP A 86 -11.22 7.51 2.30
N MET A 87 -10.16 7.77 1.53
CA MET A 87 -8.86 8.20 2.07
C MET A 87 -8.87 9.63 2.62
N ASP A 88 -9.62 10.53 2.01
CA ASP A 88 -9.87 11.88 2.52
C ASP A 88 -10.61 11.82 3.85
N GLU A 89 -11.63 10.96 3.96
CA GLU A 89 -12.37 10.73 5.21
C GLU A 89 -11.46 10.16 6.30
N CYS A 90 -10.62 9.16 5.97
CA CYS A 90 -9.64 8.62 6.91
C CYS A 90 -8.73 9.73 7.45
N THR A 91 -8.23 10.60 6.56
CA THR A 91 -7.33 11.69 6.91
C THR A 91 -8.04 12.74 7.76
N ALA A 92 -9.28 13.08 7.45
CA ALA A 92 -10.09 14.04 8.19
C ALA A 92 -10.33 13.60 9.64
N TYR A 93 -10.65 12.32 9.87
CA TYR A 93 -10.96 11.81 11.21
C TYR A 93 -9.74 11.32 12.00
N ARG A 94 -8.58 11.20 11.37
CA ARG A 94 -7.34 10.68 11.95
C ARG A 94 -7.09 11.14 13.38
N MET A 95 -7.07 12.46 13.60
CA MET A 95 -6.68 13.01 14.90
C MET A 95 -7.74 12.79 15.97
N ALA A 96 -9.02 12.81 15.58
CA ALA A 96 -10.13 12.59 16.50
C ALA A 96 -10.30 11.11 16.89
N MET A 97 -9.94 10.18 16.01
CA MET A 97 -10.29 8.75 16.15
C MET A 97 -9.13 7.85 16.62
N GLY A 98 -8.02 8.42 17.13
CA GLY A 98 -6.90 7.64 17.68
C GLY A 98 -5.64 7.62 16.83
N GLY A 99 -5.48 8.59 15.93
CA GLY A 99 -4.24 8.83 15.20
C GLY A 99 -3.91 7.73 14.21
N GLN A 100 -2.66 7.22 14.26
CA GLN A 100 -2.19 6.23 13.28
C GLN A 100 -2.97 4.92 13.32
N ARG A 101 -3.42 4.47 14.51
CA ARG A 101 -4.19 3.22 14.60
C ARG A 101 -5.49 3.28 13.83
N PHE A 102 -6.15 4.45 13.85
CA PHE A 102 -7.33 4.67 13.02
C PHE A 102 -6.97 4.70 11.54
N MET A 103 -5.90 5.41 11.14
CA MET A 103 -5.46 5.44 9.74
C MET A 103 -5.16 4.06 9.18
N ASP A 104 -4.47 3.22 9.96
CA ASP A 104 -4.10 1.86 9.53
C ASP A 104 -5.35 1.04 9.20
N VAL A 105 -6.35 1.05 10.10
CA VAL A 105 -7.61 0.30 9.91
C VAL A 105 -8.47 0.93 8.82
N CYS A 106 -8.57 2.26 8.80
CA CYS A 106 -9.39 3.00 7.85
C CYS A 106 -8.88 2.83 6.41
N SER A 107 -7.58 3.03 6.19
CA SER A 107 -6.96 2.84 4.87
C SER A 107 -7.00 1.38 4.39
N GLN A 108 -6.84 0.42 5.31
CA GLN A 108 -7.01 -0.99 4.98
C GLN A 108 -8.43 -1.29 4.49
N ARG A 109 -9.46 -0.73 5.15
CA ARG A 109 -10.85 -0.88 4.73
C ARG A 109 -11.11 -0.20 3.37
N ALA A 110 -10.62 1.02 3.17
CA ALA A 110 -10.72 1.74 1.89
C ALA A 110 -10.11 0.92 0.74
N PHE A 111 -8.94 0.34 0.96
CA PHE A 111 -8.29 -0.52 -0.03
C PHE A 111 -9.11 -1.80 -0.31
N GLN A 112 -9.65 -2.46 0.72
CA GLN A 112 -10.51 -3.63 0.53
C GLN A 112 -11.77 -3.30 -0.28
N ASN A 113 -12.38 -2.14 -0.03
CA ASN A 113 -13.52 -1.64 -0.79
C ASN A 113 -13.13 -1.40 -2.26
N HIS A 114 -12.00 -0.74 -2.52
CA HIS A 114 -11.51 -0.51 -3.87
C HIS A 114 -11.25 -1.82 -4.64
N GLN A 115 -10.59 -2.79 -4.00
CA GLN A 115 -10.34 -4.11 -4.60
C GLN A 115 -11.63 -4.90 -4.84
N ARG A 116 -12.67 -4.68 -4.02
CA ARG A 116 -13.98 -5.29 -4.22
C ARG A 116 -14.74 -4.64 -5.37
N CYS A 117 -14.74 -3.31 -5.43
CA CYS A 117 -15.42 -2.53 -6.47
C CYS A 117 -14.92 -2.93 -7.86
N ARG A 118 -13.60 -3.04 -8.05
CA ARG A 118 -12.98 -3.45 -9.32
C ARG A 118 -13.18 -4.93 -9.71
N ARG A 119 -14.01 -5.68 -8.99
CA ARG A 119 -14.32 -7.09 -9.30
C ARG A 119 -15.78 -7.32 -9.67
N TYR A 120 -16.63 -6.33 -9.50
CA TYR A 120 -18.06 -6.37 -9.84
C TYR A 120 -18.34 -5.39 -10.96
#